data_AF-A0A7C3PEG0-F1
#
_entry.id   AF-A0A7C3PEG0-F1
#
_cell.length_a   1.000
_cell.length_b   1.000
_cell.length_c   1.000
_cell.angle_alpha   90.00
_cell.angle_beta   90.00
_cell.angle_gamma   90.00
#
_symmetry.space_group_name_H-M   'P 1'
#
loop_
_entity.id
_entity.type
_entity.pdbx_description
1 polymer ?
#
loop_
_entity_poly.entity_id
_entity_poly.type
_entity_poly.pdbx_seq_one_letter_code
_entity_poly.pdbx_strand_id
1 'polypeptide(L)'
;MKHFFCWSFLILLGAISLTGCAKRIEPPWVSKIAMIREPIGVEQILRLPEGRLISFQQLLDDLESSSVIFMGETHDQIGHHDSQVRMLQGLVERKRDIVVAMEMFERSQQPVLDQWTEGKMTEEEFLKEVKWEFTWGMDYNL
;
A
#
# COMPACT_ATOMS: atom_id res chain seq x y z
N MET A 1 -57.74 -25.94 -12.14
CA MET A 1 -56.33 -26.21 -11.75
C MET A 1 -55.43 -26.44 -12.98
N LYS A 2 -55.31 -25.45 -13.89
CA LYS A 2 -54.42 -25.55 -15.07
C LYS A 2 -53.67 -24.24 -15.41
N HIS A 3 -53.98 -23.14 -14.73
CA HIS A 3 -53.33 -21.84 -14.96
C HIS A 3 -52.21 -21.50 -13.97
N PHE A 4 -52.06 -22.26 -12.88
CA PHE A 4 -51.03 -22.02 -11.86
C PHE A 4 -49.62 -22.53 -12.25
N PHE A 5 -49.53 -23.37 -13.28
CA PHE A 5 -48.25 -24.00 -13.68
C PHE A 5 -47.47 -23.20 -14.74
N CYS A 6 -48.09 -22.19 -15.36
CA CYS A 6 -47.49 -21.46 -16.48
C CYS A 6 -46.68 -20.23 -16.04
N TRP A 7 -46.96 -19.66 -14.86
CA TRP A 7 -46.24 -18.50 -14.34
C TRP A 7 -44.95 -18.85 -13.60
N SER A 8 -44.84 -20.05 -13.04
CA SER A 8 -43.61 -20.49 -12.34
C SER A 8 -42.42 -20.70 -13.28
N PHE A 9 -42.67 -20.96 -14.56
CA PHE A 9 -41.61 -21.16 -15.56
C PHE A 9 -41.07 -19.84 -16.15
N LEU A 10 -41.91 -18.80 -16.21
CA LEU A 10 -41.52 -17.47 -16.68
C LEU A 10 -40.65 -16.70 -15.68
N ILE A 11 -40.83 -16.94 -14.38
CA ILE A 11 -39.98 -16.32 -13.34
C ILE A 11 -38.57 -16.95 -13.31
N LEU A 12 -38.44 -18.25 -13.62
CA LEU A 12 -37.14 -18.92 -13.63
C LEU A 12 -36.26 -18.55 -14.84
N LEU A 13 -36.85 -18.19 -16.00
CA LEU A 13 -36.09 -17.73 -17.16
C LEU A 13 -35.57 -16.29 -17.03
N GLY A 14 -36.29 -15.41 -16.32
CA GLY A 14 -35.87 -14.03 -16.10
C GLY A 14 -34.65 -13.88 -15.16
N ALA A 15 -34.45 -14.82 -14.24
CA ALA A 15 -33.34 -14.78 -13.29
C ALA A 15 -31.97 -15.15 -13.91
N ILE A 16 -31.96 -15.85 -15.06
CA ILE A 16 -30.72 -16.26 -15.74
C ILE A 16 -30.15 -15.11 -16.60
N SER A 17 -30.94 -14.08 -16.91
CA SER A 17 -30.52 -12.96 -17.77
C SER A 17 -29.73 -11.86 -17.06
N LEU A 18 -29.46 -11.99 -15.75
CA LEU A 18 -28.74 -10.97 -14.96
C LEU A 18 -27.26 -11.33 -14.68
N THR A 19 -26.72 -12.38 -15.29
CA THR A 19 -25.26 -12.64 -15.27
C THR A 19 -24.56 -11.77 -16.32
N GLY A 20 -24.59 -10.45 -16.10
CA GLY A 20 -23.71 -9.54 -16.82
C GLY A 20 -22.26 -9.84 -16.43
N CYS A 21 -21.49 -10.43 -17.34
CA CYS A 21 -20.04 -10.49 -17.21
C CYS A 21 -19.49 -9.06 -17.25
N ALA A 22 -19.39 -8.41 -16.09
CA ALA A 22 -18.63 -7.18 -15.95
C ALA A 22 -17.16 -7.52 -16.19
N LYS A 23 -16.70 -7.33 -17.44
CA LYS A 23 -15.29 -7.49 -17.79
C LYS A 23 -14.52 -6.46 -16.96
N ARG A 24 -13.76 -6.91 -15.96
CA ARG A 24 -12.81 -6.04 -15.26
C ARG A 24 -11.84 -5.51 -16.31
N ILE A 25 -11.94 -4.22 -16.58
CA ILE A 25 -10.92 -3.52 -17.36
C ILE A 25 -9.81 -3.23 -16.35
N GLU A 26 -8.84 -4.15 -16.29
CA GLU A 26 -7.63 -3.91 -15.52
C GLU A 26 -6.97 -2.62 -16.05
N PRO A 27 -6.48 -1.74 -15.17
CA PRO A 27 -5.72 -0.58 -15.59
C PRO A 27 -4.58 -0.98 -16.54
N PRO A 28 -4.26 -0.18 -17.58
CA PRO A 28 -3.23 -0.54 -18.57
C PRO A 28 -1.83 -0.81 -17.99
N TRP A 29 -1.56 -0.40 -16.76
CA TRP A 29 -0.30 -0.67 -16.07
C TRP A 29 -0.23 -2.10 -15.48
N VAL A 30 -1.36 -2.68 -15.09
CA VAL A 30 -1.42 -4.05 -14.52
C VAL A 30 -0.96 -5.08 -15.55
N SER A 31 -1.41 -4.94 -16.80
CA SER A 31 -1.01 -5.83 -17.90
C SER A 31 0.46 -5.71 -18.26
N LYS A 32 1.09 -4.54 -18.02
CA LYS A 32 2.53 -4.33 -18.23
C LYS A 32 3.38 -4.89 -17.08
N ILE A 33 2.94 -4.76 -15.83
CA ILE A 33 3.58 -5.44 -14.69
C ILE A 33 3.53 -6.96 -14.87
N ALA A 34 2.41 -7.51 -15.34
CA ALA A 34 2.28 -8.93 -15.64
C ALA A 34 3.23 -9.44 -16.76
N MET A 35 3.88 -8.53 -17.50
CA MET A 35 4.92 -8.88 -18.48
C MET A 35 6.34 -8.96 -17.88
N ILE A 36 6.54 -8.61 -16.60
CA ILE A 36 7.82 -8.84 -15.90
C ILE A 36 7.95 -10.35 -15.68
N ARG A 37 8.84 -10.99 -16.46
CA ARG A 37 8.97 -12.47 -16.51
C ARG A 37 10.09 -13.03 -15.65
N GLU A 38 11.11 -12.22 -15.38
CA GLU A 38 12.26 -12.64 -14.57
C GLU A 38 12.03 -12.28 -13.10
N PRO A 39 12.51 -13.10 -12.15
CA PRO A 39 12.54 -12.71 -10.75
C PRO A 39 13.25 -11.37 -10.61
N ILE A 40 12.58 -10.41 -9.95
CA ILE A 40 13.21 -9.14 -9.61
C ILE A 40 14.36 -9.47 -8.65
N GLY A 41 15.60 -9.16 -9.06
CA GLY A 41 16.77 -9.40 -8.23
C GLY A 41 16.73 -8.58 -6.94
N VAL A 42 17.52 -9.00 -5.94
CA VAL A 42 17.65 -8.28 -4.67
C VAL A 42 18.03 -6.82 -4.95
N GLU A 43 17.27 -5.87 -4.37
CA GLU A 43 17.42 -4.42 -4.54
C GLU A 43 17.23 -3.84 -5.95
N GLN A 44 16.76 -4.63 -6.93
CA GLN A 44 16.49 -4.08 -8.26
C GLN A 44 15.28 -3.16 -8.24
N ILE A 45 15.45 -1.95 -8.79
CA ILE A 45 14.38 -0.96 -8.93
C ILE A 45 13.96 -0.92 -10.39
N LEU A 46 12.67 -1.13 -10.64
CA LEU A 46 12.09 -1.07 -11.96
C LEU A 46 11.21 0.17 -12.11
N ARG A 47 11.49 0.98 -13.12
CA ARG A 47 10.57 2.04 -13.54
C ARG A 47 9.40 1.42 -14.29
N LEU A 48 8.21 1.70 -13.77
CA LEU A 48 6.95 1.30 -14.40
C LEU A 48 6.41 2.41 -15.30
N PRO A 49 5.65 2.05 -16.36
CA PRO A 49 5.24 0.67 -16.67
C PRO A 49 6.19 -0.09 -17.61
N GLU A 50 7.33 0.49 -18.01
CA GLU A 50 8.25 -0.12 -18.99
C GLU A 50 9.04 -1.32 -18.45
N GLY A 51 9.15 -1.45 -17.11
CA GLY A 51 10.00 -2.46 -16.48
C GLY A 51 11.49 -2.16 -16.68
N ARG A 52 11.86 -0.88 -16.85
CA ARG A 52 13.26 -0.48 -17.06
C ARG A 52 13.99 -0.48 -15.72
N LEU A 53 15.09 -1.21 -15.63
CA LEU A 53 15.99 -1.12 -14.47
C LEU A 53 16.53 0.30 -14.32
N ILE A 54 16.44 0.85 -13.12
CA ILE A 54 17.01 2.12 -12.72
C ILE A 54 17.84 1.95 -11.45
N SER A 55 18.83 2.83 -11.29
CA SER A 55 19.56 2.95 -10.02
C SER A 55 18.73 3.68 -8.97
N PHE A 56 19.10 3.52 -7.69
CA PHE A 56 18.49 4.27 -6.60
C PHE A 56 18.65 5.80 -6.76
N GLN A 57 19.81 6.25 -7.28
CA GLN A 57 20.02 7.68 -7.56
C GLN A 57 19.04 8.20 -8.61
N GLN A 58 18.80 7.44 -9.68
CA GLN A 58 17.82 7.79 -10.71
C GLN A 58 16.40 7.80 -10.17
N LEU A 59 16.05 6.88 -9.25
CA LEU A 59 14.76 6.93 -8.56
C LEU A 59 14.61 8.22 -7.76
N LEU A 60 15.62 8.59 -6.97
CA LEU A 60 15.58 9.83 -6.20
C LEU A 60 15.52 11.08 -7.11
N ASP A 61 16.19 11.07 -8.26
CA ASP A 61 16.09 12.13 -9.28
C ASP A 61 14.66 12.25 -9.83
N ASP A 62 14.02 11.12 -10.15
CA ASP A 62 12.63 11.11 -10.61
C ASP A 62 11.64 11.65 -9.56
N LEU A 63 11.96 11.49 -8.27
CA LEU A 63 11.11 11.90 -7.14
C LEU A 63 11.31 13.35 -6.71
N GLU A 64 12.27 14.08 -7.29
CA GLU A 64 12.62 15.44 -6.89
C GLU A 64 11.42 16.40 -6.94
N SER A 65 10.60 16.31 -8.01
CA SER A 65 9.41 17.14 -8.17
C SER A 65 8.16 16.60 -7.46
N SER A 66 8.23 15.44 -6.82
CA SER A 66 7.07 14.80 -6.20
C SER A 66 6.79 15.38 -4.84
N SER A 67 5.60 15.94 -4.63
CA SER A 67 5.15 16.45 -3.33
C SER A 67 4.67 15.34 -2.38
N VAL A 68 4.23 14.21 -2.93
CA VAL A 68 3.74 13.04 -2.17
C VAL A 68 4.32 11.78 -2.78
N ILE A 69 4.86 10.90 -1.93
CA ILE A 69 5.46 9.63 -2.31
C ILE A 69 4.73 8.54 -1.53
N PHE A 70 4.15 7.58 -2.23
CA PHE A 70 3.54 6.40 -1.61
C PHE A 70 4.54 5.26 -1.59
N MET A 71 4.77 4.69 -0.41
CA MET A 71 5.60 3.49 -0.22
C MET A 71 4.69 2.35 0.21
N GLY A 72 4.50 1.36 -0.67
CA GLY A 72 3.72 0.16 -0.34
C GLY A 72 4.60 -0.88 0.34
N GLU A 73 3.98 -1.72 1.18
CA GLU A 73 4.66 -2.80 1.87
C GLU A 73 3.74 -4.01 2.08
N THR A 74 4.38 -5.10 2.48
CA THR A 74 3.77 -6.19 3.26
C THR A 74 4.35 -6.06 4.66
N HIS A 75 3.46 -5.98 5.66
CA HIS A 75 3.78 -5.50 7.01
C HIS A 75 4.82 -6.32 7.77
N ASP A 76 5.08 -7.56 7.36
CA ASP A 76 5.98 -8.50 8.02
C ASP A 76 7.27 -8.80 7.24
N GLN A 77 7.55 -8.01 6.20
CA GLN A 77 8.72 -8.22 5.35
C GLN A 77 9.81 -7.21 5.70
N ILE A 78 10.85 -7.66 6.41
CA ILE A 78 12.00 -6.84 6.80
C ILE A 78 12.64 -6.08 5.63
N GLY A 79 12.71 -6.71 4.45
CA GLY A 79 13.28 -6.07 3.26
C GLY A 79 12.47 -4.86 2.76
N HIS A 80 11.18 -4.78 3.09
CA HIS A 80 10.38 -3.59 2.82
C HIS A 80 10.70 -2.47 3.80
N HIS A 81 10.87 -2.78 5.09
CA HIS A 81 11.28 -1.81 6.10
C HIS A 81 12.66 -1.23 5.79
N ASP A 82 13.61 -2.08 5.40
CA ASP A 82 14.94 -1.65 4.94
C ASP A 82 14.84 -0.70 3.74
N SER A 83 13.94 -1.01 2.79
CA SER A 83 13.70 -0.16 1.61
C SER A 83 13.09 1.20 1.98
N GLN A 84 12.20 1.25 2.98
CA GLN A 84 11.62 2.49 3.50
C GLN A 84 12.68 3.36 4.20
N VAL A 85 13.51 2.75 5.05
CA VAL A 85 14.62 3.44 5.71
C VAL A 85 15.60 4.01 4.67
N ARG A 86 15.99 3.21 3.68
CA ARG A 86 16.88 3.66 2.59
C ARG A 86 16.29 4.83 1.81
N MET A 87 14.99 4.79 1.50
CA MET A 87 14.29 5.89 0.84
C MET A 87 14.32 7.17 1.69
N LEU A 88 13.95 7.08 2.98
CA LEU A 88 13.96 8.22 3.88
C LEU A 88 15.35 8.84 4.01
N GLN A 89 16.39 8.02 4.18
CA GLN A 89 17.78 8.48 4.19
C GLN A 89 18.15 9.24 2.92
N GLY A 90 17.87 8.67 1.74
CA GLY A 90 18.17 9.31 0.47
C GLY A 90 17.44 10.64 0.25
N LEU A 91 16.21 10.77 0.74
CA LEU A 91 15.45 12.02 0.67
C LEU A 91 15.97 13.07 1.66
N VAL A 92 16.33 12.67 2.88
CA VAL A 92 16.94 13.55 3.90
C VAL A 92 18.31 14.06 3.45
N GLU A 93 19.14 13.20 2.85
CA GLU A 93 20.45 13.58 2.29
C GLU A 93 20.33 14.65 1.20
N ARG A 94 19.21 14.64 0.45
CA ARG A 94 18.85 15.71 -0.51
C ARG A 94 18.29 16.97 0.14
N LYS A 95 18.33 17.06 1.48
CA LYS A 95 17.85 18.18 2.28
C LYS A 95 16.36 18.48 2.06
N ARG A 96 15.56 17.46 1.78
CA ARG A 96 14.11 17.61 1.72
C ARG A 96 13.57 17.79 3.13
N ASP A 97 12.64 18.71 3.27
CA ASP A 97 11.75 18.75 4.42
C ASP A 97 10.67 17.68 4.21
N ILE A 98 10.58 16.72 5.14
CA ILE A 98 9.80 15.49 4.97
C ILE A 98 8.89 15.31 6.17
N VAL A 99 7.64 14.99 5.87
CA VAL A 99 6.69 14.45 6.84
C VAL A 99 6.42 13.00 6.47
N VAL A 100 6.48 12.10 7.45
CA VAL A 100 6.16 10.68 7.25
C VAL A 100 4.75 10.42 7.77
N ALA A 101 3.88 9.97 6.87
CA ALA A 101 2.54 9.48 7.22
C ALA A 101 2.58 7.95 7.21
N MET A 102 2.01 7.33 8.24
CA MET A 102 2.06 5.88 8.46
C MET A 102 0.64 5.34 8.63
N GLU A 103 0.33 4.25 7.95
CA GLU A 103 -0.99 3.61 7.97
C GLU A 103 -1.40 3.15 9.37
N MET A 104 -0.43 2.76 10.18
CA MET A 104 -0.58 2.17 11.51
C MET A 104 -1.15 3.14 12.55
N PHE A 105 -1.11 4.44 12.27
CA PHE A 105 -1.57 5.47 13.20
C PHE A 105 -2.86 6.13 12.73
N GLU A 106 -3.79 6.27 13.67
CA GLU A 106 -4.98 7.08 13.46
C GLU A 106 -4.64 8.57 13.52
N ARG A 107 -5.34 9.39 12.73
CA ARG A 107 -5.18 10.86 12.77
C ARG A 107 -5.38 11.45 14.18
N SER A 108 -6.25 10.83 14.99
CA SER A 108 -6.52 11.22 16.37
C SER A 108 -5.28 11.13 17.28
N GLN A 109 -4.26 10.36 16.88
CA GLN A 109 -3.05 10.09 17.65
C GLN A 109 -1.92 11.10 17.40
N GLN A 110 -2.11 12.09 16.52
CA GLN A 110 -1.08 13.09 16.22
C GLN A 110 -0.45 13.74 17.48
N PRO A 111 -1.23 14.14 18.52
CA PRO A 111 -0.63 14.72 19.73
C PRO A 111 0.30 13.77 20.50
N VAL A 112 0.12 12.46 20.36
CA VAL A 112 1.01 11.44 20.94
C VAL A 112 2.27 11.31 20.08
N LEU A 113 2.13 11.28 18.75
CA LEU A 113 3.25 11.25 17.80
C LEU A 113 4.16 12.48 17.94
N ASP A 114 3.59 13.66 18.17
CA ASP A 114 4.35 14.90 18.38
C ASP A 114 5.21 14.79 19.66
N GLN A 115 4.63 14.31 20.77
CA GLN A 115 5.38 14.12 22.02
C GLN A 115 6.45 13.02 21.90
N TRP A 116 6.17 11.94 21.17
CA TRP A 116 7.12 10.86 20.89
C TRP A 116 8.33 11.38 20.12
N THR A 117 8.10 12.10 19.02
CA THR A 117 9.17 12.66 18.18
C THR A 117 9.98 13.75 18.87
N GLU A 118 9.39 14.44 19.86
CA GLU A 118 10.09 15.38 20.75
C GLU A 118 10.86 14.70 21.90
N GLY A 119 10.81 13.38 22.02
CA GLY A 119 11.52 12.61 23.06
C GLY A 119 10.93 12.77 24.46
N LYS A 120 9.63 13.07 24.58
CA LYS A 120 8.95 13.34 25.87
C LYS A 120 8.37 12.11 26.55
N MET A 121 8.48 10.94 25.94
CA MET A 121 7.97 9.68 26.49
C MET A 121 8.94 8.53 26.17
N THR A 122 8.86 7.47 26.97
CA THR A 122 9.52 6.19 26.68
C THR A 122 8.78 5.43 25.59
N GLU A 123 9.45 4.46 24.97
CA GLU A 123 8.85 3.58 23.96
C GLU A 123 7.66 2.79 24.52
N GLU A 124 7.76 2.30 25.75
CA GLU A 124 6.67 1.58 26.42
C GLU A 124 5.43 2.47 26.60
N GLU A 125 5.62 3.73 27.03
CA GLU A 125 4.55 4.71 27.13
C GLU A 125 3.95 5.02 25.75
N PHE A 126 4.79 5.21 24.73
CA PHE A 126 4.36 5.46 23.37
C PHE A 126 3.44 4.36 22.85
N LEU A 127 3.88 3.10 22.91
CA LEU A 127 3.13 1.94 22.42
C LEU A 127 1.77 1.78 23.12
N LYS A 128 1.73 2.10 24.42
CA LYS A 128 0.49 2.10 25.19
C LYS A 128 -0.46 3.21 24.75
N GLU A 129 0.04 4.44 24.59
CA GLU A 129 -0.79 5.61 24.23
C GLU A 129 -1.36 5.49 22.80
N VAL A 130 -0.59 4.98 21.85
CA VAL A 130 -1.08 4.67 20.50
C VAL A 130 -1.88 3.35 20.44
N LYS A 131 -2.01 2.65 21.57
CA LYS A 131 -2.75 1.39 21.69
C LYS A 131 -2.29 0.38 20.64
N TRP A 132 -0.96 0.23 20.48
CA TRP A 132 -0.35 -0.53 19.39
C TRP A 132 -0.94 -1.92 19.23
N GLU A 133 -1.13 -2.66 20.33
CA GLU A 133 -1.70 -4.01 20.34
C GLU A 133 -3.12 -4.08 19.75
N PHE A 134 -3.94 -3.03 19.91
CA PHE A 134 -5.33 -3.01 19.47
C PHE A 134 -5.56 -2.35 18.11
N THR A 135 -4.61 -1.51 17.68
CA THR A 135 -4.69 -0.77 16.42
C THR A 135 -3.97 -1.53 15.32
N TRP A 136 -2.65 -1.71 15.46
CA TRP A 136 -1.83 -2.38 14.48
C TRP A 136 -1.61 -3.86 14.79
N GLY A 137 -1.29 -4.18 16.04
CA GLY A 137 -1.19 -5.54 16.56
C GLY A 137 0.00 -6.37 16.05
N MET A 138 0.92 -5.77 15.29
CA MET A 138 2.14 -6.43 14.80
C MET A 138 3.26 -6.40 15.85
N ASP A 139 4.23 -7.30 15.73
CA ASP A 139 5.46 -7.22 16.55
C ASP A 139 6.18 -5.91 16.24
N TYR A 140 6.42 -5.11 17.29
CA TYR A 140 7.06 -3.80 17.15
C TYR A 140 8.55 -3.90 16.79
N ASN A 141 9.18 -5.04 17.06
CA ASN A 141 10.60 -5.27 16.77
C ASN A 141 10.85 -5.89 15.39
N LEU A 142 9.80 -6.05 14.61
CA LEU A 142 9.85 -6.66 13.28
C LEU A 142 10.43 -5.71 12.24
#